data_AF-A0A498JX80-F1
#
_entry.id   AF-A0A498JX80-F1
#
_cell.length_a   1.000
_cell.length_b   1.000
_cell.length_c   1.000
_cell.angle_alpha   90.00
_cell.angle_beta   90.00
_cell.angle_gamma   90.00
#
_symmetry.space_group_name_H-M   'P 1'
#
loop_
_entity.id
_entity.type
_entity.pdbx_description
1 polymer ?
#
loop_
_entity_poly.entity_id
_entity_poly.type
_entity_poly.pdbx_seq_one_letter_code
_entity_poly.pdbx_strand_id
1 'polypeptide(L)'
;MSLISIGSIWVGSRGERETIEMHDLLEEMGRTIVQEQCIEDPGKRSRLFNDKEVYPVLKSNTKTSNVEAIFLSWYNVAERPLKCVNFKVMSKLRLLIVDGGYKLNASLDLPNALRYLSWKGYPLESLPSKFSPKNLVELHMPYSKVKKLWKKDKRLVNLQVIDLPSTFLTEVPNLSGV
;
A
#
# COMPACT_ATOMS: atom_id res chain seq x y z
N MET A 1 -27.41 5.30 12.85
CA MET A 1 -26.25 4.82 13.63
C MET A 1 -25.25 4.28 12.63
N SER A 2 -24.23 5.09 12.33
CA SER A 2 -23.22 4.82 11.29
C SER A 2 -21.91 4.47 11.97
N LEU A 3 -21.25 3.41 11.49
CA LEU A 3 -19.91 2.96 11.86
C LEU A 3 -18.98 3.28 10.65
N ILE A 4 -18.03 4.19 10.89
CA ILE A 4 -16.82 4.71 10.17
C ILE A 4 -16.38 4.13 8.81
N SER A 5 -15.74 4.93 7.92
CA SER A 5 -14.82 4.39 6.91
C SER A 5 -13.74 5.34 6.29
N ILE A 6 -12.61 5.62 6.98
CA ILE A 6 -11.31 5.79 6.29
C ILE A 6 -10.49 4.51 6.43
N GLY A 7 -10.05 3.97 5.30
CA GLY A 7 -9.40 2.68 5.15
C GLY A 7 -8.16 2.46 6.03
N SER A 8 -8.40 1.90 7.21
CA SER A 8 -7.59 0.90 7.93
C SER A 8 -6.06 1.11 7.92
N ILE A 9 -5.56 2.03 8.74
CA ILE A 9 -4.18 1.97 9.24
C ILE A 9 -4.22 1.06 10.48
N TRP A 10 -3.47 -0.05 10.48
CA TRP A 10 -3.44 -1.05 11.54
C TRP A 10 -2.24 -0.79 12.46
N VAL A 11 -2.46 -0.70 13.77
CA VAL A 11 -1.46 -0.95 14.82
C VAL A 11 -2.10 -2.00 15.75
N GLY A 12 -1.41 -3.11 15.98
CA GLY A 12 -2.02 -4.35 16.48
C GLY A 12 -2.05 -4.55 18.00
N SER A 13 -2.85 -5.53 18.43
CA SER A 13 -2.51 -6.55 19.45
C SER A 13 -3.50 -7.71 19.34
N ARG A 14 -3.03 -8.95 19.52
CA ARG A 14 -3.92 -10.14 19.55
C ARG A 14 -4.86 -10.02 20.75
N GLY A 15 -6.08 -9.55 20.51
CA GLY A 15 -7.20 -9.65 21.46
C GLY A 15 -8.20 -8.51 21.34
N GLU A 16 -7.73 -7.26 21.36
CA GLU A 16 -8.56 -6.06 21.34
C GLU A 16 -7.86 -5.03 20.45
N ARG A 17 -8.40 -4.77 19.25
CA ARG A 17 -7.85 -3.77 18.33
C ARG A 17 -8.35 -2.40 18.79
N GLU A 18 -7.46 -1.56 19.26
CA GLU A 18 -7.75 -0.14 19.44
C GLU A 18 -7.90 0.51 18.07
N THR A 19 -9.13 0.88 17.72
CA THR A 19 -9.45 1.56 16.46
C THR A 19 -9.55 3.06 16.70
N ILE A 20 -8.86 3.84 15.87
CA ILE A 20 -9.11 5.28 15.79
C ILE A 20 -10.28 5.48 14.83
N GLU A 21 -11.37 5.98 15.37
CA GLU A 21 -12.60 6.24 14.64
C GLU A 21 -12.69 7.73 14.28
N MET A 22 -12.91 8.03 13.00
CA MET A 22 -13.14 9.40 12.52
C MET A 22 -14.60 9.56 12.13
N HIS A 23 -15.21 10.69 12.53
CA HIS A 23 -16.55 11.07 12.11
C HIS A 23 -16.61 11.24 10.59
N ASP A 24 -17.68 10.78 9.94
CA ASP A 24 -17.87 10.88 8.48
C ASP A 24 -17.68 12.30 7.94
N LEU A 25 -18.26 13.32 8.59
CA LEU A 25 -18.06 14.73 8.26
C LEU A 25 -16.59 15.18 8.32
N LEU A 26 -15.82 14.71 9.31
CA LEU A 26 -14.39 15.03 9.41
C LEU A 26 -13.59 14.33 8.32
N GLU A 27 -13.98 13.10 8.00
CA GLU A 27 -13.42 12.34 6.91
C GLU A 27 -13.71 13.02 5.56
N GLU A 28 -14.95 13.43 5.31
CA GLU A 28 -15.37 14.13 4.09
C GLU A 28 -14.63 15.45 3.96
N MET A 29 -14.56 16.24 5.04
CA MET A 29 -13.76 17.47 5.08
C MET A 29 -12.30 17.20 4.73
N GLY A 30 -11.69 16.16 5.31
CA GLY A 30 -10.31 15.78 5.01
C GLY A 30 -10.11 15.35 3.55
N ARG A 31 -11.08 14.63 2.98
CA ARG A 31 -11.08 14.23 1.56
C ARG A 31 -11.22 15.45 0.64
N THR A 32 -12.12 16.38 0.97
CA THR A 32 -12.31 17.64 0.21
C THR A 32 -11.05 18.49 0.19
N ILE A 33 -10.40 18.69 1.35
CA ILE A 33 -9.14 19.44 1.43
C ILE A 33 -8.06 18.84 0.50
N VAL A 34 -7.96 17.51 0.42
CA VAL A 34 -7.02 16.84 -0.49
C VAL A 34 -7.42 17.04 -1.96
N GLN A 35 -8.71 16.98 -2.27
CA GLN A 35 -9.21 17.23 -3.62
C GLN A 35 -8.91 18.67 -4.09
N GLU A 36 -9.08 19.65 -3.19
CA GLU A 36 -8.80 21.06 -3.44
C GLU A 36 -7.32 21.37 -3.70
N GLN A 37 -6.38 20.49 -3.30
CA GLN A 37 -4.96 20.65 -3.64
C GLN A 37 -4.73 20.69 -5.16
N CYS A 38 -5.53 19.94 -5.92
CA CYS A 38 -5.58 20.04 -7.37
C CYS A 38 -6.81 19.29 -7.91
N ILE A 39 -7.82 20.03 -8.37
CA ILE A 39 -9.07 19.44 -8.87
C ILE A 39 -8.81 18.64 -10.16
N GLU A 40 -7.97 19.17 -11.05
CA GLU A 40 -7.76 18.62 -12.40
C GLU A 40 -6.86 17.39 -12.45
N ASP A 41 -5.84 17.33 -11.59
CA ASP A 41 -4.80 16.29 -11.64
C ASP A 41 -4.61 15.62 -10.27
N PRO A 42 -5.21 14.43 -10.07
CA PRO A 42 -5.03 13.65 -8.85
C PRO A 42 -3.55 13.38 -8.55
N GLY A 43 -2.70 13.20 -9.57
CA GLY A 43 -1.27 12.91 -9.40
C GLY A 43 -0.46 14.04 -8.74
N LYS A 44 -1.02 15.26 -8.67
CA LYS A 44 -0.42 16.41 -7.97
C LYS A 44 -0.84 16.51 -6.50
N ARG A 45 -1.84 15.75 -6.07
CA ARG A 45 -2.33 15.72 -4.69
C ARG A 45 -1.36 14.94 -3.79
N SER A 46 -1.44 15.21 -2.49
CA SER A 46 -0.66 14.53 -1.45
C SER A 46 -1.18 13.12 -1.13
N ARG A 47 -2.47 12.85 -1.37
CA ARG A 47 -3.11 11.56 -1.07
C ARG A 47 -4.07 11.16 -2.18
N LEU A 48 -4.16 9.86 -2.44
CA LEU A 48 -5.12 9.28 -3.36
C LEU A 48 -5.93 8.19 -2.64
N PHE A 49 -7.25 8.29 -2.68
CA PHE A 49 -8.16 7.37 -1.98
C PHE A 49 -9.42 7.03 -2.78
N ASN A 50 -9.55 7.55 -4.00
CA ASN A 50 -10.63 7.21 -4.93
C ASN A 50 -10.08 6.24 -5.97
N ASP A 51 -10.57 5.01 -5.95
CA ASP A 51 -10.08 3.92 -6.80
C ASP A 51 -10.13 4.27 -8.30
N LYS A 52 -11.14 5.02 -8.73
CA LYS A 52 -11.33 5.47 -10.13
C LYS A 52 -10.31 6.52 -10.56
N GLU A 53 -9.78 7.31 -9.62
CA GLU A 53 -8.71 8.29 -9.86
C GLU A 53 -7.32 7.65 -9.72
N VAL A 54 -7.15 6.72 -8.79
CA VAL A 54 -5.88 6.01 -8.56
C VAL A 54 -5.52 5.18 -9.80
N TYR A 55 -6.48 4.44 -10.36
CA TYR A 55 -6.24 3.57 -11.51
C TYR A 55 -5.55 4.26 -12.70
N PRO A 56 -6.06 5.39 -13.25
CA PRO A 56 -5.42 6.08 -14.37
C PRO A 56 -4.04 6.64 -13.99
N VAL A 57 -3.83 7.11 -12.76
CA VAL A 57 -2.52 7.58 -12.27
C VAL A 57 -1.50 6.44 -12.24
N LEU A 58 -1.90 5.24 -11.79
CA LEU A 58 -1.03 4.06 -11.82
C LEU A 58 -0.79 3.55 -13.24
N LYS A 59 -1.79 3.64 -14.11
CA LYS A 59 -1.70 3.23 -15.51
C LYS A 59 -0.72 4.08 -16.31
N SER A 60 -0.72 5.40 -16.08
CA SER A 60 0.15 6.33 -16.81
C SER A 60 1.64 6.15 -16.47
N ASN A 61 1.94 5.68 -15.25
CA ASN A 61 3.31 5.61 -14.70
C ASN A 61 4.08 6.94 -14.84
N THR A 62 3.37 8.06 -14.79
CA THR A 62 3.96 9.41 -14.88
C THR A 62 4.50 9.85 -13.52
N LYS A 63 5.49 10.74 -13.53
CA LYS A 63 6.10 11.28 -12.31
C LYS A 63 5.06 12.03 -11.47
N THR A 64 4.81 11.53 -10.27
CA THR A 64 3.78 12.01 -9.33
C THR A 64 4.41 12.20 -7.95
N SER A 65 5.36 13.14 -7.87
CA SER A 65 6.25 13.30 -6.71
C SER A 65 5.58 13.83 -5.45
N ASN A 66 4.34 14.31 -5.53
CA ASN A 66 3.61 14.85 -4.37
C ASN A 66 2.87 13.78 -3.58
N VAL A 67 2.57 12.63 -4.20
CA VAL A 67 1.75 11.59 -3.58
C VAL A 67 2.54 10.93 -2.44
N GLU A 68 1.98 11.00 -1.23
CA GLU A 68 2.55 10.45 -0.01
C GLU A 68 1.78 9.23 0.51
N ALA A 69 0.49 9.13 0.17
CA ALA A 69 -0.38 8.06 0.62
C ALA A 69 -1.31 7.60 -0.50
N ILE A 70 -1.45 6.28 -0.65
CA ILE A 70 -2.41 5.65 -1.57
C ILE A 70 -3.25 4.63 -0.81
N PHE A 71 -4.56 4.75 -1.01
CA PHE A 71 -5.54 3.73 -0.69
C PHE A 71 -6.21 3.26 -1.98
N LEU A 72 -6.19 1.96 -2.23
CA LEU A 72 -6.75 1.36 -3.45
C LEU A 72 -7.44 0.04 -3.16
N SER A 73 -8.70 -0.09 -3.56
CA SER A 73 -9.40 -1.36 -3.65
C SER A 73 -9.57 -1.79 -5.11
N TRP A 74 -8.90 -2.87 -5.50
CA TRP A 74 -9.04 -3.43 -6.85
C TRP A 74 -10.43 -3.98 -7.15
N TYR A 75 -11.21 -4.28 -6.11
CA TYR A 75 -12.58 -4.74 -6.25
C TYR A 75 -13.52 -3.67 -6.82
N ASN A 76 -13.19 -2.39 -6.62
CA ASN A 76 -13.98 -1.24 -7.07
C ASN A 76 -13.58 -0.73 -8.46
N VAL A 77 -12.47 -1.23 -8.99
CA VAL A 77 -11.97 -0.92 -10.34
C VAL A 77 -12.64 -1.92 -11.28
N ALA A 78 -13.30 -1.49 -12.35
CA ALA A 78 -13.92 -2.39 -13.34
C ALA A 78 -12.96 -2.69 -14.52
N GLU A 79 -11.91 -1.90 -14.65
CA GLU A 79 -10.98 -1.87 -15.76
C GLU A 79 -10.10 -3.12 -15.84
N ARG A 80 -9.42 -3.28 -16.98
CA ARG A 80 -8.53 -4.42 -17.24
C ARG A 80 -7.33 -4.46 -16.27
N PRO A 81 -6.75 -5.64 -16.04
CA PRO A 81 -5.51 -5.75 -15.28
C PRO A 81 -4.38 -4.86 -15.83
N LEU A 82 -3.64 -4.22 -14.93
CA LEU A 82 -2.41 -3.51 -15.25
C LEU A 82 -1.27 -4.52 -15.44
N LYS A 83 -0.54 -4.40 -16.56
CA LYS A 83 0.65 -5.22 -16.81
C LYS A 83 1.79 -4.82 -15.88
N CYS A 84 2.02 -3.52 -15.72
CA CYS A 84 3.10 -2.99 -14.89
C CYS A 84 2.60 -1.80 -14.08
N VAL A 85 2.99 -1.73 -12.81
CA VAL A 85 2.80 -0.56 -11.96
C VAL A 85 4.12 -0.19 -11.32
N ASN A 86 4.53 1.06 -11.53
CA ASN A 86 5.80 1.58 -11.03
C ASN A 86 5.58 2.64 -9.95
N PHE A 87 5.44 2.23 -8.69
CA PHE A 87 5.29 3.18 -7.59
C PHE A 87 6.58 3.98 -7.31
N LYS A 88 7.73 3.65 -7.92
CA LYS A 88 8.96 4.48 -7.75
C LYS A 88 8.84 5.88 -8.32
N VAL A 89 7.88 6.12 -9.22
CA VAL A 89 7.61 7.45 -9.76
C VAL A 89 7.02 8.41 -8.70
N MET A 90 6.55 7.85 -7.57
CA MET A 90 6.01 8.56 -6.42
C MET A 90 7.04 8.58 -5.29
N SER A 91 8.07 9.40 -5.45
CA SER A 91 9.25 9.38 -4.56
C SER A 91 8.96 9.70 -3.09
N LYS A 92 7.82 10.36 -2.80
CA LYS A 92 7.38 10.69 -1.43
C LYS A 92 6.37 9.70 -0.86
N LEU A 93 6.03 8.62 -1.56
CA LEU A 93 5.06 7.63 -1.11
C LEU A 93 5.58 6.92 0.15
N ARG A 94 4.89 7.13 1.28
CA ARG A 94 5.20 6.56 2.59
C ARG A 94 4.18 5.52 3.03
N LEU A 95 2.93 5.65 2.60
CA LEU A 95 1.83 4.78 2.99
C LEU A 95 1.16 4.18 1.75
N LEU A 96 1.12 2.86 1.67
CA LEU A 96 0.44 2.14 0.60
C LEU A 96 -0.47 1.07 1.20
N ILE A 97 -1.77 1.24 0.99
CA ILE A 97 -2.81 0.30 1.40
C ILE A 97 -3.54 -0.15 0.14
N VAL A 98 -3.53 -1.46 -0.09
CA VAL A 98 -4.16 -2.07 -1.26
C VAL A 98 -4.99 -3.28 -0.83
N ASP A 99 -6.25 -3.31 -1.26
CA ASP A 99 -7.09 -4.50 -1.16
C ASP A 99 -7.26 -5.16 -2.53
N GLY A 100 -6.87 -6.43 -2.62
CA GLY A 100 -6.81 -7.21 -3.84
C GLY A 100 -5.48 -7.11 -4.60
N GLY A 101 -5.32 -8.00 -5.57
CA GLY A 101 -4.12 -8.06 -6.40
C GLY A 101 -4.30 -8.80 -7.73
N TYR A 102 -5.48 -9.36 -7.99
CA TYR A 102 -5.76 -10.16 -9.20
C TYR A 102 -5.69 -9.35 -10.51
N LYS A 103 -5.64 -8.01 -10.42
CA LYS A 103 -5.49 -7.10 -11.55
C LYS A 103 -4.05 -6.68 -11.83
N LEU A 104 -3.05 -7.31 -11.18
CA LEU A 104 -1.63 -7.04 -11.37
C LEU A 104 -0.92 -8.31 -11.88
N ASN A 105 -0.56 -8.32 -13.16
CA ASN A 105 -0.25 -9.57 -13.86
C ASN A 105 1.21 -9.73 -14.33
N ALA A 106 2.10 -8.74 -14.18
CA ALA A 106 3.50 -8.94 -14.60
C ALA A 106 4.55 -8.35 -13.65
N SER A 107 4.59 -7.03 -13.46
CA SER A 107 5.69 -6.42 -12.71
C SER A 107 5.26 -5.24 -11.85
N LEU A 108 5.98 -5.06 -10.75
CA LEU A 108 5.73 -4.05 -9.74
C LEU A 108 7.07 -3.51 -9.26
N ASP A 109 7.16 -2.19 -9.12
CA ASP A 109 8.26 -1.52 -8.45
C ASP A 109 7.72 -0.71 -7.27
N LEU A 110 8.45 -0.74 -6.14
CA LEU A 110 8.10 -0.02 -4.90
C LEU A 110 9.14 1.07 -4.58
N PRO A 111 8.71 2.24 -4.06
CA PRO A 111 9.62 3.31 -3.66
C PRO A 111 10.24 3.01 -2.30
N ASN A 112 11.53 3.30 -2.15
CA ASN A 112 12.27 3.07 -0.91
C ASN A 112 11.85 4.01 0.24
N ALA A 113 10.99 5.01 -0.02
CA ALA A 113 10.44 5.90 1.00
C ALA A 113 9.28 5.28 1.79
N LEU A 114 8.77 4.11 1.36
CA LEU A 114 7.68 3.42 2.05
C LEU A 114 8.02 3.13 3.51
N ARG A 115 7.06 3.47 4.38
CA ARG A 115 7.08 3.21 5.82
C ARG A 115 6.00 2.22 6.23
N TYR A 116 4.85 2.25 5.56
CA TYR A 116 3.73 1.37 5.84
C TYR A 116 3.25 0.72 4.55
N LEU A 117 3.22 -0.61 4.53
CA LEU A 117 2.73 -1.40 3.41
C LEU A 117 1.70 -2.42 3.90
N SER A 118 0.43 -2.20 3.56
CA SER A 118 -0.63 -3.19 3.73
C SER A 118 -1.16 -3.62 2.38
N TRP A 119 -0.94 -4.87 1.99
CA TRP A 119 -1.37 -5.37 0.69
C TRP A 119 -2.07 -6.73 0.81
N LYS A 120 -3.39 -6.66 0.94
CA LYS A 120 -4.24 -7.84 1.02
C LYS A 120 -4.37 -8.47 -0.37
N GLY A 121 -4.12 -9.78 -0.46
CA GLY A 121 -4.16 -10.49 -1.73
C GLY A 121 -3.00 -10.16 -2.67
N TYR A 122 -1.83 -9.78 -2.13
CA TYR A 122 -0.65 -9.45 -2.93
C TYR A 122 -0.30 -10.58 -3.94
N PRO A 123 -0.14 -10.26 -5.24
CA PRO A 123 -0.18 -11.27 -6.30
C PRO A 123 1.18 -11.91 -6.63
N LEU A 124 2.30 -11.31 -6.20
CA LEU A 124 3.64 -11.81 -6.52
C LEU A 124 4.17 -12.72 -5.41
N GLU A 125 5.08 -13.64 -5.78
CA GLU A 125 5.65 -14.60 -4.84
C GLU A 125 6.73 -14.01 -3.91
N SER A 126 7.22 -12.81 -4.23
CA SER A 126 8.23 -12.08 -3.45
C SER A 126 8.10 -10.58 -3.72
N LEU A 127 8.58 -9.75 -2.78
CA LEU A 127 8.67 -8.31 -3.00
C LEU A 127 9.71 -7.97 -4.09
N PRO A 128 9.59 -6.81 -4.78
CA PRO A 128 10.49 -6.44 -5.87
C PRO A 128 11.96 -6.44 -5.41
N SER A 129 12.84 -7.12 -6.17
CA SER A 129 14.24 -7.34 -5.75
C SER A 129 15.03 -6.05 -5.53
N LYS A 130 14.69 -4.98 -6.28
CA LYS A 130 15.30 -3.65 -6.19
C LYS A 130 14.76 -2.81 -5.01
N PHE A 131 13.69 -3.22 -4.35
CA PHE A 131 13.15 -2.51 -3.20
C PHE A 131 14.09 -2.63 -1.99
N SER A 132 14.29 -1.52 -1.29
CA SER A 132 15.05 -1.44 -0.05
C SER A 132 14.10 -1.17 1.11
N PRO A 133 13.90 -2.14 2.02
CA PRO A 133 12.97 -1.99 3.15
C PRO A 133 13.57 -1.20 4.34
N LYS A 134 14.66 -0.43 4.14
CA LYS A 134 15.33 0.29 5.24
C LYS A 134 14.40 1.26 5.98
N ASN A 135 13.44 1.86 5.27
CA ASN A 135 12.48 2.81 5.85
C ASN A 135 11.16 2.15 6.25
N LEU A 136 10.97 0.87 5.94
CA LEU A 136 9.72 0.17 6.22
C LEU A 136 9.61 -0.09 7.71
N VAL A 137 8.50 0.34 8.30
CA VAL A 137 8.17 0.20 9.73
C VAL A 137 7.15 -0.92 9.91
N GLU A 138 6.17 -1.01 9.02
CA GLU A 138 5.14 -2.04 9.09
C GLU A 138 4.87 -2.68 7.73
N LEU A 139 4.71 -4.00 7.77
CA LEU A 139 4.40 -4.83 6.62
C LEU A 139 3.26 -5.78 6.95
N HIS A 140 2.14 -5.64 6.23
CA HIS A 140 0.96 -6.48 6.35
C HIS A 140 0.61 -7.06 4.98
N MET A 141 0.61 -8.38 4.81
CA MET A 141 0.27 -9.02 3.52
C MET A 141 -0.67 -10.23 3.66
N PRO A 142 -1.89 -10.02 4.19
CA PRO A 142 -2.84 -11.11 4.37
C PRO A 142 -3.29 -11.71 3.04
N TYR A 143 -3.48 -13.02 3.01
CA TYR A 143 -3.96 -13.78 1.84
C TYR A 143 -3.08 -13.60 0.58
N SER A 144 -1.80 -13.28 0.76
CA SER A 144 -0.86 -13.07 -0.33
C SER A 144 -0.31 -14.37 -0.91
N LYS A 145 0.20 -14.32 -2.14
CA LYS A 145 0.92 -15.42 -2.81
C LYS A 145 2.41 -15.48 -2.44
N VAL A 146 2.84 -14.70 -1.44
CA VAL A 146 4.25 -14.61 -1.06
C VAL A 146 4.74 -15.95 -0.53
N LYS A 147 5.77 -16.51 -1.17
CA LYS A 147 6.46 -17.73 -0.73
C LYS A 147 7.72 -17.40 0.06
N LYS A 148 8.45 -16.39 -0.43
CA LYS A 148 9.67 -15.86 0.17
C LYS A 148 9.66 -14.35 0.04
N LEU A 149 9.77 -13.64 1.16
CA LEU A 149 9.60 -12.18 1.17
C LEU A 149 10.68 -11.46 0.35
N TRP A 150 11.94 -11.85 0.51
CA TRP A 150 13.10 -11.27 -0.19
C TRP A 150 13.92 -12.36 -0.87
N LYS A 151 14.30 -12.16 -2.13
CA LYS A 151 15.20 -13.11 -2.84
C LYS A 151 16.64 -13.12 -2.32
N LYS A 152 17.08 -12.01 -1.72
CA LYS A 152 18.39 -11.83 -1.09
C LYS A 152 18.17 -11.18 0.27
N ASP A 153 19.06 -11.43 1.22
CA ASP A 153 18.99 -10.80 2.53
C ASP A 153 18.88 -9.27 2.43
N LYS A 154 18.03 -8.71 3.28
CA LYS A 154 17.74 -7.27 3.33
C LYS A 154 18.01 -6.77 4.74
N ARG A 155 18.50 -5.54 4.85
CA ARG A 155 18.66 -4.84 6.14
C ARG A 155 17.32 -4.23 6.54
N LEU A 156 16.78 -4.65 7.69
CA LEU A 156 15.45 -4.29 8.20
C LEU A 156 15.55 -3.28 9.35
N VAL A 157 16.16 -2.12 9.10
CA VAL A 157 16.60 -1.17 10.15
C VAL A 157 15.47 -0.60 11.01
N ASN A 158 14.32 -0.31 10.41
CA ASN A 158 13.20 0.38 11.09
C ASN A 158 11.96 -0.50 11.26
N LEU A 159 12.04 -1.78 10.87
CA LEU A 159 10.87 -2.65 10.76
C LEU A 159 10.46 -3.11 12.16
N GLN A 160 9.22 -2.80 12.55
CA GLN A 160 8.68 -3.11 13.86
C GLN A 160 7.60 -4.20 13.79
N VAL A 161 6.80 -4.20 12.72
CA VAL A 161 5.68 -5.13 12.54
C VAL A 161 5.77 -5.86 11.22
N ILE A 162 5.64 -7.18 11.28
CA ILE A 162 5.46 -8.06 10.12
C ILE A 162 4.26 -8.96 10.39
N ASP A 163 3.20 -8.79 9.60
CA ASP A 163 2.04 -9.68 9.60
C ASP A 163 1.86 -10.30 8.20
N LEU A 164 2.15 -11.60 8.12
CA LEU A 164 2.10 -12.37 6.87
C LEU A 164 1.22 -13.61 7.02
N PRO A 165 -0.09 -13.47 7.26
CA PRO A 165 -0.99 -14.62 7.28
C PRO A 165 -1.23 -15.04 5.83
N SER A 166 -0.26 -15.78 5.29
CA SER A 166 -0.26 -16.38 3.97
C SER A 166 -0.22 -17.89 4.09
N THR A 167 -1.03 -18.56 3.27
CA THR A 167 -1.04 -20.01 3.13
C THR A 167 0.13 -20.53 2.29
N PHE A 168 0.91 -19.64 1.65
CA PHE A 168 1.96 -20.01 0.68
C PHE A 168 3.38 -19.76 1.18
N LEU A 169 3.55 -19.19 2.37
CA LEU A 169 4.88 -18.88 2.90
C LEU A 169 5.68 -20.17 3.15
N THR A 170 6.78 -20.35 2.42
CA THR A 170 7.63 -21.55 2.54
C THR A 170 8.90 -21.28 3.34
N GLU A 171 9.32 -20.01 3.44
CA GLU A 171 10.51 -19.60 4.15
C GLU A 171 10.20 -18.38 5.03
N VAL A 172 10.64 -18.42 6.29
CA VAL A 172 10.59 -17.25 7.17
C VAL A 172 11.68 -16.27 6.72
N PRO A 173 11.36 -14.97 6.57
CA PRO A 173 12.37 -13.97 6.23
C PRO A 173 13.48 -13.95 7.28
N ASN A 174 14.72 -13.72 6.87
CA ASN A 174 15.81 -13.48 7.80
C ASN A 174 15.58 -12.17 8.55
N LEU A 175 15.34 -12.25 9.86
CA LEU A 175 15.04 -11.13 10.75
C LEU A 175 16.22 -10.71 11.63
N SER A 176 17.42 -11.24 11.38
CA SER A 176 18.62 -11.01 12.22
C SER A 176 19.13 -9.56 12.31
N GLY A 177 18.43 -8.60 11.70
CA GLY A 177 18.76 -7.17 11.74
C GLY A 177 17.61 -6.27 12.16
N VAL A 178 16.60 -6.83 12.84
CA VAL A 178 15.55 -6.13 13.59
C VAL A 178 15.99 -6.01 15.05
#